data_AF-A0A7Y2BJS6-F1
#
_entry.id   AF-A0A7Y2BJS6-F1
#
_cell.length_a   1.000
_cell.length_b   1.000
_cell.length_c   1.000
_cell.angle_alpha   90.00
_cell.angle_beta   90.00
_cell.angle_gamma   90.00
#
_symmetry.space_group_name_H-M   'P 1'
#
loop_
_entity.id
_entity.type
_entity.pdbx_description
1 polymer ?
#
loop_
_entity_poly.entity_id
_entity_poly.type
_entity_poly.pdbx_seq_one_letter_code
_entity_poly.pdbx_strand_id
1 'polypeptide(L)' 'MIGRIMVAGGGTGGHLFPGLAVVEELRRRVPGLEVKFVGTARGIEARILPGRGEVLELLNVTPLKGQGV' A
#
# COMPACT_ATOMS: atom_id res chain seq x y z
N MET A 1 4.00 21.45 6.12
CA MET A 1 3.37 20.33 6.85
C MET A 1 2.99 19.28 5.84
N ILE A 2 3.20 17.98 6.12
CA ILE A 2 2.87 16.90 5.16
C ILE A 2 1.37 16.63 5.26
N GLY A 3 0.62 16.86 4.17
CA GLY A 3 -0.83 16.63 4.13
C GLY A 3 -1.24 15.34 3.42
N ARG A 4 -0.35 14.78 2.59
CA ARG A 4 -0.63 13.56 1.81
C ARG A 4 0.62 12.72 1.68
N ILE A 5 0.46 11.41 1.80
CA ILE A 5 1.50 10.42 1.53
C ILE A 5 0.99 9.33 0.60
N MET A 6 1.94 8.69 -0.07
CA MET A 6 1.72 7.51 -0.87
C MET A 6 2.56 6.37 -0.34
N VAL A 7 1.96 5.19 -0.18
CA VAL A 7 2.64 3.99 0.29
C VAL A 7 2.71 3.01 -0.88
N ALA A 8 3.91 2.88 -1.44
CA ALA A 8 4.22 1.89 -2.45
C ALA A 8 4.82 0.65 -1.77
N GLY A 9 4.18 -0.49 -1.93
CA GLY A 9 4.59 -1.73 -1.29
C GLY A 9 3.46 -2.74 -1.26
N GLY A 10 3.79 -4.03 -1.21
CA GLY A 10 2.80 -5.09 -1.34
C GLY A 10 3.43 -6.40 -1.82
N GLY A 11 2.63 -7.24 -2.45
CA GLY A 11 3.01 -8.57 -2.92
C GLY A 11 2.82 -9.65 -1.84
N THR A 12 3.28 -9.39 -0.60
CA THR A 12 3.14 -10.32 0.53
C THR A 12 2.75 -9.60 1.83
N GLY A 13 2.25 -10.36 2.81
CA GLY A 13 1.87 -9.84 4.12
C GLY A 13 3.06 -9.20 4.88
N GLY A 14 4.27 -9.73 4.67
CA GLY A 14 5.49 -9.26 5.33
C GLY A 14 5.86 -7.80 5.01
N HIS A 15 5.39 -7.25 3.88
CA HIS A 15 5.56 -5.83 3.55
C HIS A 15 4.31 -5.01 3.85
N LEU A 16 3.13 -5.59 3.59
CA LEU A 16 1.85 -4.89 3.76
C LEU A 16 1.59 -4.50 5.22
N PHE A 17 1.71 -5.44 6.15
CA PHE A 17 1.34 -5.19 7.55
C PHE A 17 2.28 -4.19 8.25
N PRO A 18 3.61 -4.24 8.06
CA PRO A 18 4.48 -3.18 8.55
C PRO A 18 4.14 -1.81 7.96
N GLY A 19 3.84 -1.74 6.66
CA GLY A 19 3.42 -0.48 6.02
C GLY A 19 2.13 0.09 6.62
N LEU A 20 1.14 -0.78 6.88
CA LEU A 20 -0.09 -0.41 7.58
C LEU A 20 0.19 0.14 8.99
N ALA A 21 1.06 -0.51 9.76
CA ALA A 21 1.40 -0.07 11.10
C ALA A 21 2.03 1.34 11.09
N VAL A 22 2.90 1.64 10.11
CA VAL A 22 3.48 2.97 9.92
C VAL A 22 2.39 4.00 9.57
N VAL A 23 1.49 3.67 8.65
CA VAL A 23 0.37 4.54 8.26
C VAL A 23 -0.55 4.87 9.43
N GLU A 24 -0.89 3.87 10.24
CA GLU A 24 -1.74 4.04 11.42
C GLU A 24 -1.09 4.99 12.44
N GLU A 25 0.23 4.87 12.67
CA GLU A 25 0.96 5.79 13.55
C GLU A 25 1.06 7.20 12.97
N LEU A 26 1.28 7.35 11.65
CA LEU A 26 1.34 8.66 11.01
C LEU A 26 0.00 9.40 11.10
N ARG A 27 -1.13 8.71 10.89
CA ARG A 27 -2.47 9.28 11.06
C ARG A 27 -2.73 9.73 12.50
N ARG A 28 -2.17 9.05 13.52
CA ARG A 28 -2.24 9.50 14.92
C ARG A 28 -1.48 10.80 15.16
N ARG A 29 -0.30 10.95 14.54
CA ARG A 29 0.57 12.14 14.73
C ARG A 29 0.16 13.33 13.88
N VAL A 30 -0.48 13.10 12.75
CA VAL A 30 -0.83 14.13 11.77
C VAL A 30 -2.33 14.06 11.47
N PRO A 31 -3.16 14.78 12.24
CA PRO A 31 -4.59 14.86 11.98
C PRO A 31 -4.86 15.36 10.56
N GLY A 32 -5.75 14.68 9.84
CA GLY A 32 -6.09 15.01 8.45
C GLY A 32 -5.11 14.49 7.40
N LEU A 33 -4.13 13.66 7.78
CA LEU A 33 -3.22 13.03 6.83
C LEU A 33 -3.98 12.15 5.82
N GLU A 34 -3.86 12.51 4.55
CA GLU A 34 -4.35 11.70 3.45
C GLU A 34 -3.36 10.61 3.06
N VAL A 35 -3.85 9.39 2.88
CA VAL A 35 -3.02 8.23 2.57
C VAL A 35 -3.59 7.50 1.37
N LYS A 36 -2.75 7.21 0.39
CA LYS A 36 -3.07 6.35 -0.75
C LYS A 36 -2.03 5.24 -0.85
N PHE A 37 -2.50 4.01 -0.96
CA PHE A 37 -1.65 2.86 -1.27
C PHE A 37 -1.54 2.69 -2.77
N VAL A 38 -0.39 2.18 -3.21
CA VAL A 38 -0.16 1.81 -4.61
C VAL A 38 0.41 0.40 -4.63
N GLY A 39 -0.23 -0.46 -5.42
CA GLY A 39 0.10 -1.86 -5.50
C GLY A 39 -0.29 -2.48 -6.84
N THR A 40 -0.37 -3.80 -6.87
CA THR A 40 -0.71 -4.55 -8.09
C THR A 40 -1.91 -5.45 -7.84
N ALA A 41 -2.65 -5.80 -8.89
CA ALA A 41 -3.80 -6.70 -8.75
C ALA A 41 -3.44 -8.11 -8.24
N ARG A 42 -2.15 -8.49 -8.24
CA ARG A 42 -1.67 -9.82 -7.83
C ARG A 42 -1.27 -9.89 -6.35
N GLY A 43 -0.94 -8.76 -5.74
CA GLY A 43 -0.45 -8.74 -4.38
C GLY A 43 -1.58 -8.83 -3.35
N ILE A 44 -1.24 -9.29 -2.14
CA ILE A 44 -2.22 -9.43 -1.04
C ILE A 44 -2.92 -8.10 -0.69
N GLU A 45 -2.29 -6.96 -0.98
CA GLU A 45 -2.84 -5.63 -0.79
C GLU A 45 -4.17 -5.43 -1.54
N ALA A 46 -4.32 -5.99 -2.75
CA ALA A 46 -5.54 -5.89 -3.54
C ALA A 46 -6.75 -6.55 -2.87
N ARG A 47 -6.51 -7.53 -1.99
CA ARG A 47 -7.56 -8.20 -1.21
C ARG A 47 -7.80 -7.54 0.14
N ILE A 48 -6.73 -7.12 0.83
CA ILE A 48 -6.81 -6.68 2.23
C ILE A 48 -7.17 -5.20 2.36
N LEU A 49 -6.59 -4.32 1.54
CA LEU A 49 -6.74 -2.88 1.70
C LEU A 49 -8.19 -2.40 1.48
N PRO A 50 -8.93 -2.86 0.44
CA PRO A 50 -10.32 -2.45 0.25
C PRO A 50 -11.21 -2.82 1.45
N GLY A 51 -11.00 -4.00 2.05
CA GLY A 51 -11.74 -4.44 3.24
C GLY A 51 -11.44 -3.64 4.50
N ARG A 52 -10.32 -2.91 4.55
CA ARG A 52 -9.97 -1.98 5.63
C ARG A 52 -10.40 -0.54 5.33
N GLY A 53 -11.04 -0.28 4.19
CA GLY A 53 -11.42 1.07 3.76
C GLY A 53 -10.26 1.93 3.28
N GLU A 54 -9.11 1.33 2.98
CA GLU A 54 -7.93 2.05 2.49
C GLU A 54 -8.04 2.32 0.98
N VAL A 55 -7.57 3.49 0.54
CA VAL A 55 -7.55 3.85 -0.88
C VAL A 55 -6.37 3.16 -1.54
N LEU A 56 -6.65 2.27 -2.50
CA LEU A 56 -5.64 1.54 -3.28
C LEU A 56 -5.72 1.92 -4.76
N GLU A 57 -4.61 2.41 -5.30
CA GLU A 57 -4.38 2.55 -6.73
C GLU A 57 -3.69 1.28 -7.26
N LEU A 58 -4.27 0.64 -8.28
CA LEU A 58 -3.66 -0.52 -8.92
C LEU A 58 -2.85 -0.10 -10.14
N LEU A 59 -1.58 -0.48 -10.17
CA LEU A 59 -0.72 -0.31 -11.33
C LEU A 59 -0.73 -1.57 -12.20
N ASN A 60 -0.85 -1.38 -13.51
CA ASN A 60 -0.62 -2.44 -14.48
C ASN A 60 0.89 -2.62 -14.69
N VAL A 61 1.51 -3.49 -13.90
CA VAL A 61 2.97 -3.72 -13.90
C VAL A 61 3.31 -5.16 -14.22
N THR A 62 4.36 -5.35 -15.03
CA THR A 62 4.93 -6.65 -15.36
C THR A 62 6.28 -6.81 -14.65
N PRO A 63 6.55 -7.92 -13.95
CA PRO A 63 7.84 -8.17 -13.32
C PRO A 63 8.96 -8.13 -14.36
N LEU A 64 10.04 -7.41 -14.05
CA LEU A 64 11.23 -7.33 -14.91
C LEU A 64 12.17 -8.54 -14.75
N LYS A 65 12.14 -9.23 -13.60
CA LYS A 65 13.00 -10.36 -13.26
C LYS A 65 12.17 -11.48 -12.63
N GLY A 66 12.55 -12.73 -12.88
CA GLY A 66 11.83 -13.92 -12.37
C GLY A 66 10.70 -14.43 -13.28
N GLN A 67 10.70 -14.03 -14.56
CA GLN A 67 9.71 -14.45 -15.56
C GLN A 67 9.97 -15.85 -16.15
N GLY A 68 11.09 -16.50 -15.81
CA GLY A 68 11.35 -17.88 -16.23
C GLY A 68 11.32 -18.08 -17.75
N VAL A 69 11.93 -17.15 -18.51
CA VAL A 69 12.28 -17.33 -19.92
C VAL A 69 13.80 -17.34 -20.03
#